data_AF-A0A2G9NWC1-F1
#
_entry.id   AF-A0A2G9NWC1-F1
#
_cell.length_a   1.000
_cell.length_b   1.000
_cell.length_c   1.000
_cell.angle_alpha   90.00
_cell.angle_beta   90.00
_cell.angle_gamma   90.00
#
_symmetry.space_group_name_H-M   'P 1'
#
loop_
_entity.id
_entity.type
_entity.pdbx_description
1 polymer ?
#
loop_
_entity_poly.entity_id
_entity_poly.type
_entity_poly.pdbx_seq_one_letter_code
_entity_poly.pdbx_strand_id
1 'polypeptide(L)'
;MEFGEDDKIKATILYHLRRKKVIGGVHTHFDTLKRGFPSHIGKDIEKLAKELIKESFILTKPTPYGRQVYLNKEKLKEIEEFIKKILGFNF
;
A
#
# COMPACT_ATOMS: atom_id res chain seq x y z
N MET A 1 -9.13 -9.27 18.39
CA MET A 1 -7.81 -8.73 17.99
C MET A 1 -8.05 -7.28 17.64
N GLU A 2 -7.57 -6.36 18.47
CA GLU A 2 -7.56 -4.95 18.12
C GLU A 2 -6.40 -4.71 17.14
N PHE A 3 -6.70 -4.21 15.95
CA PHE A 3 -5.68 -3.81 14.98
C PHE A 3 -5.15 -2.44 15.36
N GLY A 4 -3.84 -2.25 15.24
CA GLY A 4 -3.20 -0.96 15.53
C GLY A 4 -3.53 0.12 14.50
N GLU A 5 -3.20 1.37 14.83
CA GLU A 5 -3.29 2.48 13.86
C GLU A 5 -2.41 2.23 12.63
N ASP A 6 -1.22 1.69 12.84
CA ASP A 6 -0.28 1.30 11.78
C ASP A 6 -0.89 0.27 10.81
N ASP A 7 -1.63 -0.71 11.33
CA ASP A 7 -2.32 -1.72 10.51
C ASP A 7 -3.41 -1.08 9.65
N LYS A 8 -4.15 -0.11 10.20
CA LYS A 8 -5.16 0.65 9.44
C LYS A 8 -4.52 1.48 8.34
N ILE A 9 -3.39 2.12 8.60
CA ILE A 9 -2.66 2.89 7.58
C ILE A 9 -2.14 1.94 6.50
N LYS A 10 -1.50 0.82 6.87
CA LYS A 10 -1.04 -0.21 5.92
C LYS A 10 -2.19 -0.71 5.05
N ALA A 11 -3.33 -1.07 5.65
CA ALA A 11 -4.51 -1.53 4.93
C ALA A 11 -5.06 -0.45 3.99
N THR A 12 -5.03 0.81 4.41
CA THR A 12 -5.50 1.95 3.59
C THR A 12 -4.59 2.19 2.38
N ILE A 13 -3.27 2.10 2.55
CA ILE A 13 -2.31 2.18 1.44
C ILE A 13 -2.61 1.09 0.40
N LEU A 14 -2.73 -0.16 0.86
CA LEU A 14 -3.02 -1.30 0.00
C LEU A 14 -4.39 -1.18 -0.69
N TYR A 15 -5.41 -0.74 0.05
CA TYR A 15 -6.75 -0.46 -0.46
C TYR A 15 -6.71 0.57 -1.59
N HIS A 16 -5.98 1.68 -1.42
CA HIS A 16 -5.86 2.71 -2.46
C HIS A 16 -5.21 2.19 -3.74
N LEU A 17 -4.13 1.41 -3.62
CA LEU A 17 -3.48 0.78 -4.77
C LEU A 17 -4.39 -0.24 -5.45
N ARG A 18 -5.10 -1.07 -4.65
CA ARG A 18 -5.99 -2.12 -5.15
C ARG A 18 -7.21 -1.56 -5.87
N ARG A 19 -7.83 -0.52 -5.31
CA ARG A 19 -8.95 0.21 -5.92
C ARG A 19 -8.58 0.80 -7.28
N LYS A 20 -7.35 1.29 -7.42
CA LYS A 20 -6.80 1.84 -8.67
C LYS A 20 -6.23 0.77 -9.60
N LYS A 21 -6.29 -0.51 -9.23
CA LYS A 21 -5.72 -1.64 -9.98
C LYS A 21 -4.22 -1.45 -10.30
N VAL A 22 -3.48 -0.80 -9.39
CA VAL A 22 -2.01 -0.62 -9.51
C VAL A 22 -1.32 -1.93 -9.14
N ILE A 23 -1.34 -2.88 -10.08
CA ILE A 23 -0.92 -4.27 -9.88
C ILE A 23 -0.02 -4.69 -11.04
N GLY A 24 1.11 -5.35 -10.75
CA GLY A 24 2.02 -5.88 -11.77
C GLY A 24 2.57 -4.82 -12.72
N GLY A 25 2.08 -4.80 -13.97
CA GLY A 25 2.54 -3.86 -15.00
C GLY A 25 2.11 -2.40 -14.76
N VAL A 26 1.07 -2.17 -13.95
CA VAL A 26 0.55 -0.83 -13.63
C VAL A 26 1.21 -0.33 -12.36
N HIS A 27 1.87 0.82 -12.43
CA HIS A 27 2.68 1.40 -11.36
C HIS A 27 2.38 2.89 -11.14
N THR A 28 2.61 3.36 -9.92
CA THR A 28 2.43 4.77 -9.53
C THR A 28 3.67 5.31 -8.81
N HIS A 29 3.83 6.62 -8.73
CA HIS A 29 4.90 7.22 -7.95
C HIS A 29 4.73 6.95 -6.45
N PHE A 30 5.82 6.68 -5.72
CA PHE A 30 5.81 6.41 -4.28
C PHE A 30 5.09 7.52 -3.48
N ASP A 31 5.25 8.78 -3.85
CA ASP A 31 4.56 9.90 -3.17
C ASP A 31 3.04 9.88 -3.31
N THR A 32 2.50 9.12 -4.27
CA THR A 32 1.05 8.96 -4.41
C THR A 32 0.47 8.19 -3.21
N LEU A 33 1.27 7.39 -2.51
CA LEU A 33 0.84 6.68 -1.30
C LEU A 33 0.46 7.63 -0.17
N LYS A 34 1.05 8.83 -0.12
CA LYS A 34 0.76 9.86 0.89
C LYS A 34 -0.53 10.63 0.58
N ARG A 35 -1.02 10.57 -0.67
CA ARG A 35 -2.20 11.34 -1.09
C ARG A 35 -3.46 10.75 -0.46
N GLY A 36 -4.27 11.62 0.14
CA GLY A 36 -5.53 11.25 0.81
C GLY A 36 -5.39 11.03 2.31
N PHE A 37 -4.18 11.15 2.85
CA PHE A 37 -3.94 11.14 4.29
C PHE A 37 -3.69 12.57 4.82
N PRO A 38 -3.96 12.83 6.12
CA PRO A 38 -3.57 14.08 6.76
C PRO A 38 -2.07 14.37 6.65
N SER A 39 -1.69 15.64 6.53
CA SER A 39 -0.27 16.04 6.36
C SER A 39 0.62 15.65 7.54
N HIS A 40 0.07 15.58 8.76
CA HIS A 40 0.82 15.29 9.97
C HIS A 40 1.31 13.84 10.09
N ILE A 41 0.72 12.88 9.36
CA ILE A 41 1.11 11.45 9.40
C ILE A 41 2.03 11.03 8.23
N GLY A 42 2.52 11.98 7.44
CA GLY A 42 3.30 11.68 6.22
C GLY A 42 4.57 10.85 6.47
N LYS A 43 5.25 11.05 7.60
CA LYS A 43 6.45 10.27 7.98
C LYS A 43 6.09 8.82 8.31
N ASP A 44 4.95 8.59 8.95
CA ASP A 44 4.50 7.25 9.33
C ASP A 44 4.09 6.44 8.10
N ILE A 45 3.45 7.07 7.12
CA ILE A 45 3.08 6.43 5.84
C ILE A 45 4.32 5.92 5.11
N GLU A 46 5.38 6.72 5.02
CA GLU A 46 6.60 6.30 4.32
C GLU A 46 7.27 5.11 5.03
N LYS A 47 7.31 5.12 6.36
CA LYS A 47 7.83 4.01 7.16
C LYS A 47 7.01 2.74 6.92
N LEU A 48 5.69 2.83 7.01
CA LEU A 48 4.79 1.67 6.83
C LEU A 48 4.79 1.16 5.39
N ALA A 49 4.91 2.05 4.40
CA ALA A 49 5.08 1.65 3.00
C ALA A 49 6.40 0.88 2.77
N LYS A 50 7.50 1.29 3.42
CA LYS A 50 8.78 0.55 3.39
C LYS A 50 8.64 -0.84 4.04
N GLU A 51 7.85 -0.96 5.10
CA GLU A 51 7.54 -2.27 5.71
C GLU A 51 6.75 -3.16 4.74
N LEU A 52 5.70 -2.64 4.09
CA LEU A 52 4.93 -3.37 3.08
C LEU A 52 5.80 -3.82 1.88
N ILE A 53 6.84 -3.05 1.55
CA ILE A 53 7.84 -3.43 0.54
C ILE A 53 8.70 -4.59 1.05
N LYS A 54 9.16 -4.52 2.32
CA LYS A 54 9.93 -5.60 2.96
C LYS A 54 9.12 -6.90 3.05
N GLU A 55 7.82 -6.80 3.32
CA GLU A 55 6.86 -7.91 3.35
C GLU A 55 6.48 -8.40 1.93
N SER A 56 6.98 -7.75 0.87
CA SER A 56 6.70 -8.05 -0.55
C SER A 56 5.22 -7.90 -0.94
N PHE A 57 4.44 -7.12 -0.19
CA PHE A 57 3.06 -6.76 -0.56
C PHE A 57 3.06 -5.66 -1.63
N ILE A 58 4.03 -4.75 -1.53
CA ILE A 58 4.32 -3.73 -2.52
C ILE A 58 5.66 -4.05 -3.17
N LEU A 59 5.71 -4.02 -4.50
CA LEU A 59 6.94 -4.09 -5.26
C LEU A 59 7.33 -2.69 -5.71
N THR A 60 8.64 -2.47 -5.86
CA THR A 60 9.15 -1.17 -6.32
C THR A 60 10.06 -1.32 -7.52
N LYS A 61 9.94 -0.38 -8.45
CA LYS A 61 10.82 -0.26 -9.61
C LYS A 61 11.54 1.08 -9.57
N PRO A 62 12.89 1.11 -9.59
CA PRO A 62 13.61 2.36 -9.77
C PRO A 62 13.36 2.88 -11.20
N THR A 63 13.07 4.17 -11.33
CA THR A 63 13.01 4.85 -12.62
C THR A 63 13.82 6.15 -12.55
N PRO A 64 14.29 6.69 -13.68
CA PRO A 64 15.02 7.96 -13.70
C PRO A 64 14.26 9.13 -13.06
N TYR A 65 12.92 9.09 -13.08
CA TYR A 65 12.06 10.13 -12.53
C TYR A 65 11.57 9.82 -11.12
N GLY A 66 12.11 8.79 -10.47
CA GLY A 66 11.80 8.45 -9.07
C GLY A 66 11.40 7.00 -8.84
N ARG A 67 11.01 6.70 -7.60
CA ARG A 67 10.63 5.33 -7.20
C ARG A 67 9.17 5.07 -7.53
N GLN A 68 8.94 4.07 -8.37
CA GLN A 68 7.60 3.59 -8.68
C GLN A 68 7.22 2.40 -7.79
N VAL A 69 5.94 2.29 -7.48
CA VAL A 69 5.37 1.25 -6.63
C VAL A 69 4.11 0.64 -7.25
N TYR A 70 3.89 -0.63 -6.97
CA TYR A 70 2.72 -1.40 -7.38
C TYR A 70 2.50 -2.59 -6.46
N LEU A 71 1.27 -3.13 -6.43
CA LEU A 71 0.97 -4.32 -5.63
C LEU A 71 1.61 -5.56 -6.24
N ASN A 72 2.07 -6.44 -5.37
CA ASN A 72 2.51 -7.76 -5.75
C ASN A 72 1.31 -8.61 -6.18
N LYS A 73 1.28 -9.02 -7.46
CA LYS A 73 0.22 -9.85 -8.02
C LYS A 73 0.16 -11.23 -7.36
N GLU A 74 1.31 -11.78 -6.95
CA GLU A 74 1.39 -13.12 -6.34
C GLU A 74 0.77 -13.15 -4.93
N LYS A 75 0.80 -12.01 -4.23
CA LYS A 75 0.23 -11.84 -2.89
C LYS A 75 -1.12 -11.14 -2.88
N LEU A 76 -1.78 -11.00 -4.04
CA LEU A 76 -2.98 -10.19 -4.16
C LEU A 76 -4.11 -10.68 -3.23
N LYS A 77 -4.26 -12.01 -3.11
CA LYS A 77 -5.24 -12.61 -2.21
C LYS A 77 -4.98 -12.27 -0.74
N GLU A 78 -3.73 -12.41 -0.28
CA GLU A 78 -3.33 -12.04 1.09
C GLU A 78 -3.59 -10.56 1.38
N ILE A 79 -3.29 -9.70 0.40
CA ILE A 79 -3.51 -8.25 0.48
C ILE A 79 -5.02 -7.96 0.60
N GLU A 80 -5.85 -8.59 -0.21
CA GLU A 80 -7.31 -8.43 -0.17
C GLU A 80 -7.89 -8.94 1.16
N GLU A 81 -7.41 -10.08 1.65
CA GLU A 81 -7.80 -10.61 2.97
C GLU A 81 -7.40 -9.66 4.10
N PHE A 82 -6.19 -9.08 4.04
CA PHE A 82 -5.73 -8.09 5.01
C PHE A 82 -6.61 -6.82 5.00
N ILE A 83 -6.90 -6.29 3.81
CA ILE A 83 -7.80 -5.13 3.66
C ILE A 83 -9.19 -5.47 4.20
N LYS A 84 -9.73 -6.64 3.86
CA LYS A 84 -11.04 -7.09 4.35
C LYS A 84 -11.07 -7.19 5.87
N LYS A 85 -10.03 -7.75 6.48
CA LYS A 85 -9.96 -7.97 7.92
C LYS A 85 -9.92 -6.67 8.72
N ILE A 86 -9.25 -5.64 8.19
CA ILE A 86 -9.01 -4.37 8.89
C ILE A 86 -10.03 -3.29 8.53
N LEU A 87 -10.37 -3.16 7.23
CA LEU A 87 -11.24 -2.10 6.72
C LEU A 87 -12.63 -2.60 6.30
N GLY A 88 -12.85 -3.92 6.20
CA GLY A 88 -14.14 -4.49 5.80
C GLY A 88 -14.44 -4.46 4.30
N PHE A 89 -13.51 -4.00 3.46
CA PHE A 89 -13.71 -3.93 2.00
C PHE A 89 -13.41 -5.27 1.31
N ASN A 90 -14.18 -5.57 0.25
CA ASN A 90 -13.97 -6.72 -0.64
C ASN A 90 -13.72 -6.22 -2.08
N PHE A 91 -13.02 -7.02 -2.90
CA PHE A 91 -12.59 -6.67 -4.25
C PHE A 91 -12.82 -7.78 -5.28
#